data_AF-A0A653CXC5-F1
#
_entry.id   AF-A0A653CXC5-F1
#
_cell.length_a   1.000
_cell.length_b   1.000
_cell.length_c   1.000
_cell.angle_alpha   90.00
_cell.angle_beta   90.00
_cell.angle_gamma   90.00
#
_symmetry.space_group_name_H-M   'P 1'
#
loop_
_entity.id
_entity.type
_entity.pdbx_description
1 polymer ?
#
loop_
_entity_poly.entity_id
_entity_poly.type
_entity_poly.pdbx_seq_one_letter_code
_entity_poly.pdbx_strand_id
1 'polypeptide(L)'
;MPDGEFTILKNIEPDVTIDEIEHTGQGFSALGPRPDSLDNLGKDLHEEVVVRCNNFFKKGLPKDQQEALIAKHKIPSNCKSLQPPQINADVQPCLIKLVLEHNRFISALQQQLGDGLSSLAEACQLFASVHHGLSVHRRFKIIPDLNPECKKEADTLKIYEFLFNTKFAEAMRNEHAIKKASVDFK
;
A
#
# COMPACT_ATOMS: atom_id res chain seq x y z
N MET A 1 -28.92 21.34 52.84
CA MET A 1 -28.91 21.05 51.39
C MET A 1 -27.48 21.21 50.89
N PRO A 2 -27.02 20.48 49.86
CA PRO A 2 -27.06 19.01 49.74
C PRO A 2 -25.78 18.42 49.06
N ASP A 3 -25.76 17.08 48.90
CA ASP A 3 -25.12 16.24 47.85
C ASP A 3 -23.58 16.13 47.73
N GLY A 4 -22.96 14.97 47.45
CA GLY A 4 -23.45 13.64 47.10
C GLY A 4 -22.29 12.70 46.72
N GLU A 5 -22.53 11.41 46.95
CA GLU A 5 -21.82 10.16 46.59
C GLU A 5 -21.02 10.18 45.26
N PHE A 6 -19.95 9.39 45.07
CA PHE A 6 -20.04 7.93 44.92
C PHE A 6 -18.68 7.23 45.13
N THR A 7 -18.66 6.30 46.08
CA THR A 7 -17.68 5.20 46.21
C THR A 7 -18.26 3.97 45.50
N ILE A 8 -17.43 2.94 45.26
CA ILE A 8 -17.74 1.59 44.73
C ILE A 8 -17.47 1.53 43.20
N LEU A 9 -16.41 0.87 42.71
CA LEU A 9 -16.21 -0.58 42.72
C LEU A 9 -14.71 -0.96 42.86
N LYS A 10 -14.35 -1.45 44.04
CA LYS A 10 -13.36 -2.54 44.20
C LYS A 10 -14.14 -3.86 44.09
N ASN A 11 -13.44 -4.90 43.61
CA ASN A 11 -13.82 -6.31 43.58
C ASN A 11 -14.66 -6.73 42.36
N ILE A 12 -14.04 -7.49 41.45
CA ILE A 12 -14.41 -8.87 41.10
C ILE A 12 -13.14 -9.47 40.46
N GLU A 13 -12.37 -10.23 41.24
CA GLU A 13 -11.66 -11.39 40.68
C GLU A 13 -12.68 -12.52 40.56
N PRO A 14 -12.76 -13.24 39.43
CA PRO A 14 -13.29 -14.58 39.43
C PRO A 14 -12.12 -15.56 39.52
N ASP A 15 -11.93 -16.10 40.72
CA ASP A 15 -11.38 -17.43 40.93
C ASP A 15 -12.38 -18.44 40.34
N VAL A 16 -12.08 -18.95 39.15
CA VAL A 16 -12.68 -20.17 38.63
C VAL A 16 -11.57 -20.97 37.98
N THR A 17 -11.02 -21.94 38.70
CA THR A 17 -10.42 -23.13 38.10
C THR A 17 -11.51 -23.85 37.30
N ILE A 18 -11.52 -23.64 35.99
CA ILE A 18 -12.23 -24.52 35.05
C ILE A 18 -11.17 -25.48 34.53
N ASP A 19 -11.32 -26.76 34.86
CA ASP A 19 -10.57 -27.84 34.21
C ASP A 19 -10.78 -27.72 32.69
N GLU A 20 -9.71 -27.44 31.95
CA GLU A 20 -9.69 -27.50 30.50
C GLU A 20 -9.83 -28.97 30.07
N ILE A 21 -11.07 -29.44 29.92
CA ILE A 21 -11.35 -30.61 29.11
C ILE A 21 -11.23 -30.15 27.65
N GLU A 22 -10.07 -30.42 27.04
CA GLU A 22 -9.92 -30.35 25.59
C GLU A 22 -10.94 -31.29 24.94
N HIS A 23 -11.97 -30.71 24.33
CA HIS A 23 -12.76 -31.40 23.32
C HIS A 23 -12.35 -30.88 21.95
N THR A 24 -11.47 -31.65 21.30
CA THR A 24 -11.17 -31.57 19.88
C THR A 24 -12.43 -31.87 19.06
N GLY A 25 -13.28 -30.86 18.88
CA GLY A 25 -14.53 -30.95 18.13
C GLY A 25 -14.33 -30.61 16.66
N GLN A 26 -14.01 -31.62 15.84
CA GLN A 26 -14.30 -31.59 14.40
C GLN A 26 -15.82 -31.50 14.21
N GLY A 27 -16.37 -30.28 14.08
CA GLY A 27 -17.81 -30.10 13.90
C GLY A 27 -18.30 -28.67 13.64
N PHE A 28 -17.44 -27.65 13.76
CA PHE A 28 -17.86 -26.25 13.71
C PHE A 28 -17.57 -25.52 12.40
N SER A 29 -17.11 -26.21 11.34
CA SER A 29 -16.74 -25.57 10.06
C SER A 29 -17.91 -24.85 9.36
N ALA A 30 -19.15 -25.23 9.67
CA ALA A 30 -20.36 -24.63 9.12
C ALA A 30 -20.74 -23.28 9.76
N LEU A 31 -20.16 -22.91 10.91
CA LEU A 31 -20.55 -21.71 11.68
C LEU A 31 -19.66 -20.49 11.42
N GLY A 32 -18.70 -20.60 10.49
CA GLY A 32 -17.72 -19.56 10.21
C GLY A 32 -16.55 -19.53 11.21
N PRO A 33 -15.50 -18.72 10.93
CA PRO A 33 -14.36 -18.59 11.81
C PRO A 33 -14.78 -18.01 13.16
N ARG A 34 -14.26 -18.60 14.24
CA ARG A 34 -14.56 -18.17 15.61
C ARG A 34 -14.05 -16.73 15.80
N PRO A 35 -14.85 -15.80 16.37
CA PRO A 35 -14.39 -14.44 16.63
C PRO A 35 -13.15 -14.38 17.53
N ASP A 36 -12.98 -15.41 18.38
CA ASP A 36 -11.95 -15.46 19.42
C ASP A 36 -10.79 -16.43 19.07
N SER A 37 -10.76 -17.02 17.87
CA SER A 37 -9.62 -17.86 17.47
C SER A 37 -8.41 -17.00 17.13
N LEU A 38 -7.27 -17.29 17.79
CA LEU A 38 -5.94 -16.75 17.47
C LEU A 38 -5.50 -17.01 16.00
N ASP A 39 -6.23 -17.84 15.27
CA ASP A 39 -5.93 -18.29 13.90
C ASP A 39 -6.20 -17.25 12.80
N ASN A 40 -6.53 -15.99 13.15
CA ASN A 40 -6.73 -14.91 12.19
C ASN A 40 -5.45 -14.07 11.93
N LEU A 41 -4.29 -14.46 12.48
CA LEU A 41 -3.03 -13.74 12.26
C LEU A 41 -2.33 -14.19 10.96
N GLY A 42 -1.79 -13.21 10.23
CA GLY A 42 -0.99 -13.43 9.03
C GLY A 42 0.39 -14.01 9.33
N LYS A 43 1.18 -14.24 8.27
CA LYS A 43 2.57 -14.72 8.39
C LYS A 43 3.43 -13.72 9.17
N ASP A 44 4.35 -14.25 9.97
CA ASP A 44 5.30 -13.45 10.73
C ASP A 44 6.16 -12.58 9.83
N LEU A 45 6.40 -11.35 10.29
CA LEU A 45 7.41 -10.47 9.73
C LEU A 45 8.78 -10.84 10.30
N HIS A 46 9.85 -10.56 9.56
CA HIS A 46 11.22 -10.77 10.03
C HIS A 46 11.47 -10.04 11.36
N GLU A 47 12.16 -10.69 12.30
CA GLU A 47 12.36 -10.21 13.69
C GLU A 47 12.85 -8.75 13.76
N GLU A 48 13.85 -8.40 12.95
CA GLU A 48 14.40 -7.04 12.87
C GLU A 48 13.38 -5.96 12.44
N VAL A 49 12.39 -6.32 11.60
CA VAL A 49 11.30 -5.43 11.21
C VAL A 49 10.34 -5.28 12.37
N VAL A 50 9.98 -6.40 13.01
CA VAL A 50 9.08 -6.42 14.17
C VAL A 50 9.62 -5.57 15.32
N VAL A 51 10.91 -5.68 15.65
CA VAL A 51 11.55 -4.89 16.72
C VAL A 51 11.43 -3.39 16.45
N ARG A 52 11.68 -2.96 15.21
CA ARG A 52 11.61 -1.54 14.81
C ARG A 52 10.17 -1.04 14.78
N CYS A 53 9.28 -1.78 14.14
CA CYS A 53 7.85 -1.45 14.08
C CYS A 53 7.24 -1.36 15.48
N ASN A 54 7.51 -2.32 16.35
CA ASN A 54 7.01 -2.30 17.73
C ASN A 54 7.54 -1.12 18.54
N ASN A 55 8.77 -0.67 18.29
CA ASN A 55 9.29 0.54 18.92
C ASN A 55 8.45 1.76 18.51
N PHE A 56 8.19 1.94 17.21
CA PHE A 56 7.37 3.04 16.70
C PHE A 56 5.90 2.93 17.11
N PHE A 57 5.33 1.72 17.16
CA PHE A 57 3.94 1.54 17.59
C PHE A 57 3.75 1.84 19.08
N LYS A 58 4.75 1.57 19.92
CA LYS A 58 4.68 1.85 21.36
C LYS A 58 5.05 3.29 21.72
N LYS A 59 6.03 3.89 21.02
CA LYS A 59 6.60 5.20 21.38
C LYS A 59 6.19 6.34 20.43
N GLY A 60 5.60 6.01 19.29
CA GLY A 60 5.37 6.96 18.20
C GLY A 60 6.67 7.42 17.54
N LEU A 61 6.54 8.38 16.62
CA LEU A 61 7.68 9.14 16.12
C LEU A 61 7.87 10.41 16.98
N PRO A 62 9.12 10.87 17.17
CA PRO A 62 9.39 12.21 17.71
C PRO A 62 8.68 13.29 16.88
N LYS A 63 8.13 14.32 17.53
CA LYS A 63 7.37 15.40 16.87
C LYS A 63 8.16 16.06 15.73
N ASP A 64 9.40 16.42 15.97
CA ASP A 64 10.26 17.07 14.96
C ASP A 64 10.45 16.21 13.72
N GLN A 65 10.58 14.89 13.92
CA GLN A 65 10.72 13.93 12.81
C GLN A 65 9.40 13.76 12.05
N GLN A 66 8.28 13.72 12.77
CA GLN A 66 6.94 13.65 12.18
C GLN A 66 6.66 14.89 11.32
N GLU A 67 6.94 16.08 11.84
CA GLU A 67 6.76 17.35 11.11
C GLU A 67 7.64 17.43 9.87
N ALA A 68 8.90 16.99 9.96
CA ALA A 68 9.79 16.93 8.81
C ALA A 68 9.26 16.00 7.69
N LEU A 69 8.69 14.84 8.05
CA LEU A 69 8.09 13.91 7.09
C LEU A 69 6.84 14.51 6.43
N ILE A 70 5.96 15.16 7.21
CA ILE A 70 4.76 15.84 6.70
C ILE A 70 5.11 17.04 5.81
N ALA A 71 6.19 17.76 6.13
CA ALA A 71 6.65 18.87 5.30
C ALA A 71 7.19 18.36 3.96
N LYS A 72 7.92 17.24 3.97
CA LYS A 72 8.54 16.63 2.80
C LYS A 72 7.50 16.01 1.85
N HIS A 73 6.52 15.30 2.40
CA HIS A 73 5.57 14.51 1.62
C HIS A 73 4.22 15.20 1.58
N LYS A 74 3.98 15.99 0.53
CA LYS A 74 2.70 16.67 0.31
C LYS A 74 1.81 15.85 -0.63
N ILE A 75 0.50 15.90 -0.35
CA ILE A 75 -0.51 15.31 -1.23
C ILE A 75 -0.32 15.81 -2.67
N PRO A 76 -0.13 14.91 -3.65
CA PRO A 76 -0.02 15.27 -5.06
C PRO A 76 -1.27 15.98 -5.58
N SER A 77 -1.08 16.92 -6.52
CA SER A 77 -2.17 17.75 -7.07
C SER A 77 -3.23 16.96 -7.85
N ASN A 78 -2.90 15.74 -8.30
CA ASN A 78 -3.82 14.79 -8.95
C ASN A 78 -4.61 13.94 -7.93
N CYS A 79 -4.27 13.96 -6.64
CA CYS A 79 -4.91 13.19 -5.57
C CYS A 79 -5.71 14.09 -4.62
N LYS A 80 -6.44 15.08 -5.15
CA LYS A 80 -7.21 16.06 -4.34
C LYS A 80 -8.22 15.41 -3.39
N SER A 81 -8.79 14.25 -3.76
CA SER A 81 -9.72 13.50 -2.92
C SER A 81 -9.11 12.97 -1.63
N LEU A 82 -7.78 12.93 -1.54
CA LEU A 82 -7.06 12.55 -0.32
C LEU A 82 -6.95 13.73 0.67
N GLN A 83 -7.23 14.96 0.22
CA GLN A 83 -7.33 16.10 1.12
C GLN A 83 -8.57 15.95 2.02
N PRO A 84 -8.50 16.38 3.29
CA PRO A 84 -9.65 16.30 4.18
C PRO A 84 -10.85 17.07 3.60
N PRO A 85 -12.05 16.46 3.57
CA PRO A 85 -13.25 17.16 3.16
C PRO A 85 -13.52 18.31 4.13
N GLN A 86 -13.85 19.48 3.58
CA GLN A 86 -14.20 20.64 4.39
C GLN A 86 -15.69 20.61 4.70
N ILE A 87 -16.03 20.95 5.93
CA ILE A 87 -17.43 21.14 6.30
C ILE A 87 -18.02 22.32 5.51
N ASN A 88 -19.26 22.16 5.04
CA ASN A 88 -19.95 23.20 4.28
C ASN A 88 -20.09 24.47 5.13
N ALA A 89 -19.84 25.63 4.51
CA ALA A 89 -19.90 26.94 5.17
C ALA A 89 -21.28 27.21 5.79
N ASP A 90 -22.35 26.70 5.19
CA ASP A 90 -23.73 26.87 5.68
C ASP A 90 -24.02 26.01 6.92
N VAL A 91 -23.26 24.93 7.13
CA VAL A 91 -23.46 24.01 8.26
C VAL A 91 -22.62 24.45 9.47
N GLN A 92 -21.48 25.11 9.26
CA GLN A 92 -20.60 25.55 10.35
C GLN A 92 -21.31 26.36 11.44
N PRO A 93 -22.17 27.36 11.14
CA PRO A 93 -22.84 28.17 12.16
C PRO A 93 -23.85 27.39 12.99
N CYS A 94 -24.35 26.26 12.47
CA CYS A 94 -25.33 25.40 13.13
C CYS A 94 -24.69 24.47 14.18
N LEU A 95 -23.36 24.42 14.26
CA LEU A 95 -22.64 23.53 15.14
C LEU A 95 -22.08 24.25 16.37
N ILE A 96 -22.06 23.54 17.49
CA ILE A 96 -21.40 24.01 18.70
C ILE A 96 -19.88 23.99 18.51
N LYS A 97 -19.20 24.91 19.22
CA LYS A 97 -17.74 25.07 19.16
C LYS A 97 -16.98 23.77 19.39
N LEU A 98 -17.40 22.96 20.38
CA LEU A 98 -16.79 21.67 20.69
C LEU A 98 -16.77 20.71 19.49
N VAL A 99 -17.87 20.66 18.73
CA VAL A 99 -17.98 19.79 17.55
C VAL A 99 -17.09 20.31 16.42
N LEU A 100 -17.01 21.62 16.23
CA LEU A 100 -16.11 22.24 15.25
C LEU A 100 -14.63 21.98 15.58
N GLU A 101 -14.25 22.06 16.85
CA GLU A 101 -12.88 21.75 17.30
C GLU A 101 -12.55 20.28 17.10
N HIS A 102 -13.47 19.37 17.43
CA HIS A 102 -13.29 17.94 17.18
C HIS A 102 -13.18 17.64 15.68
N ASN A 103 -14.03 18.25 14.84
CA ASN A 103 -13.94 18.11 13.38
C ASN A 103 -12.57 18.58 12.86
N ARG A 104 -12.10 19.75 13.30
CA ARG A 104 -10.79 20.29 12.91
C ARG A 104 -9.65 19.33 13.29
N PHE A 105 -9.74 18.72 14.47
CA PHE A 105 -8.77 17.72 14.90
C PHE A 105 -8.75 16.50 13.98
N ILE A 106 -9.93 15.93 13.66
CA ILE A 106 -10.03 14.80 12.72
C ILE A 106 -9.55 15.18 11.32
N SER A 107 -9.89 16.37 10.81
CA SER A 107 -9.39 16.86 9.53
C SER A 107 -7.86 16.98 9.52
N ALA A 108 -7.24 17.41 10.62
CA ALA A 108 -5.79 17.45 10.74
C ALA A 108 -5.18 16.04 10.67
N LEU A 109 -5.79 15.04 11.34
CA LEU A 109 -5.34 13.65 11.24
C LEU A 109 -5.50 13.08 9.83
N GLN A 110 -6.60 13.37 9.14
CA GLN A 110 -6.80 12.99 7.74
C GLN A 110 -5.73 13.60 6.83
N GLN A 111 -5.33 14.86 7.09
CA GLN A 111 -4.26 15.50 6.34
C GLN A 111 -2.92 14.78 6.54
N GLN A 112 -2.58 14.46 7.80
CA GLN A 112 -1.35 13.72 8.13
C GLN A 112 -1.34 12.33 7.47
N LEU A 113 -2.49 11.64 7.42
CA LEU A 113 -2.64 10.38 6.72
C LEU A 113 -2.37 10.54 5.22
N GLY A 114 -2.93 11.59 4.60
CA GLY A 114 -2.72 11.87 3.19
C GLY A 114 -1.27 12.21 2.83
N ASP A 115 -0.62 13.02 3.67
CA ASP A 115 0.81 13.33 3.55
C ASP A 115 1.67 12.05 3.71
N GLY A 116 1.34 11.20 4.68
CA GLY A 116 1.97 9.90 4.86
C GLY A 116 1.81 8.95 3.67
N LEU A 117 0.60 8.84 3.10
CA LEU A 117 0.34 7.99 1.92
C LEU A 117 1.10 8.49 0.68
N SER A 118 1.38 9.79 0.60
CA SER A 118 2.20 10.37 -0.47
C SER A 118 3.63 9.84 -0.46
N SER A 119 4.19 9.60 0.73
CA SER A 119 5.52 8.98 0.86
C SER A 119 5.58 7.55 0.29
N LEU A 120 4.47 6.79 0.40
CA LEU A 120 4.38 5.45 -0.17
C LEU A 120 4.35 5.51 -1.71
N ALA A 121 3.67 6.50 -2.29
CA ALA A 121 3.67 6.71 -3.73
C ALA A 121 5.07 7.02 -4.27
N GLU A 122 5.87 7.81 -3.56
CA GLU A 122 7.28 8.06 -3.90
C GLU A 122 8.12 6.79 -3.83
N ALA A 123 7.93 5.96 -2.80
CA ALA A 123 8.61 4.67 -2.68
C ALA A 123 8.26 3.75 -3.86
N CYS A 124 6.98 3.69 -4.26
CA CYS A 124 6.54 2.94 -5.43
C CYS A 124 7.21 3.43 -6.72
N GLN A 125 7.41 4.74 -6.89
CA GLN A 125 8.12 5.29 -8.04
C GLN A 125 9.58 4.84 -8.08
N LEU A 126 10.27 4.80 -6.94
CA LEU A 126 11.63 4.27 -6.85
C LEU A 126 11.68 2.80 -7.26
N PHE A 127 10.78 1.96 -6.72
CA PHE A 127 10.71 0.55 -7.09
C PHE A 127 10.44 0.35 -8.59
N ALA A 128 9.49 1.11 -9.15
CA ALA A 128 9.18 1.07 -10.57
C ALA A 128 10.37 1.50 -11.43
N SER A 129 11.11 2.53 -11.01
CA SER A 129 12.31 3.02 -11.69
C SER A 129 13.43 1.98 -11.70
N VAL A 130 13.72 1.36 -10.55
CA VAL A 130 14.71 0.28 -10.45
C VAL A 130 14.31 -0.92 -11.30
N HIS A 131 13.04 -1.34 -11.22
CA HIS A 131 12.51 -2.44 -12.04
C HIS A 131 12.62 -2.15 -13.55
N HIS A 132 12.32 -0.93 -13.97
CA HIS A 132 12.49 -0.49 -15.35
C HIS A 132 13.98 -0.52 -15.76
N GLY A 133 14.87 0.01 -14.93
CA GLY A 133 16.32 -0.02 -15.18
C GLY A 133 16.87 -1.44 -15.35
N LEU A 134 16.43 -2.39 -14.51
CA LEU A 134 16.77 -3.80 -14.65
C LEU A 134 16.24 -4.40 -15.97
N SER A 135 15.03 -4.02 -16.38
CA SER A 135 14.45 -4.45 -17.65
C SER A 135 15.24 -3.93 -18.85
N VAL A 136 15.67 -2.66 -18.82
CA VAL A 136 16.56 -2.08 -19.84
C VAL A 136 17.92 -2.77 -19.85
N HIS A 137 18.49 -3.04 -18.68
CA HIS A 137 19.77 -3.77 -18.58
C HIS A 137 19.69 -5.17 -19.20
N ARG A 138 18.59 -5.89 -18.95
CA ARG A 138 18.33 -7.19 -19.59
C ARG A 138 18.28 -7.08 -21.11
N ARG A 139 17.62 -6.06 -21.67
CA ARG A 139 17.62 -5.81 -23.13
C ARG A 139 19.02 -5.55 -23.65
N PHE A 140 19.77 -4.66 -23.00
CA PHE A 140 21.14 -4.36 -23.38
C PHE A 140 22.03 -5.60 -23.42
N LYS A 141 21.82 -6.55 -22.50
CA LYS A 141 22.56 -7.83 -22.48
C LYS A 141 22.11 -8.80 -23.56
N ILE A 142 20.82 -8.89 -23.87
CA ILE A 142 20.28 -9.89 -24.81
C ILE A 142 20.42 -9.44 -26.27
N ILE A 143 20.19 -8.16 -26.58
CA ILE A 143 20.17 -7.63 -27.96
C ILE A 143 21.44 -7.95 -28.77
N PRO A 144 22.67 -7.88 -28.21
CA PRO A 144 23.88 -8.23 -28.93
C PRO A 144 23.94 -9.68 -29.41
N ASP A 145 23.30 -10.58 -28.68
CA ASP A 145 23.30 -12.04 -28.94
C ASP A 145 22.13 -12.47 -29.84
N LEU A 146 21.25 -11.54 -30.23
CA LEU A 146 20.19 -11.81 -31.20
C LEU A 146 20.75 -11.91 -32.62
N ASN A 147 20.07 -12.69 -33.46
CA ASN A 147 20.35 -12.66 -34.88
C ASN A 147 20.10 -11.24 -35.47
N PRO A 148 20.74 -10.88 -36.59
CA PRO A 148 20.66 -9.51 -37.14
C PRO A 148 19.25 -9.00 -37.43
N GLU A 149 18.33 -9.89 -37.82
CA GLU A 149 16.94 -9.55 -38.13
C GLU A 149 16.17 -9.20 -36.85
N CYS A 150 16.23 -10.09 -35.86
CA CYS A 150 15.66 -9.89 -34.53
C CYS A 150 16.23 -8.65 -33.84
N LYS A 151 17.52 -8.37 -34.01
CA LYS A 151 18.19 -7.22 -33.41
C LYS A 151 17.60 -5.90 -33.91
N LYS A 152 17.44 -5.78 -35.24
CA LYS A 152 16.89 -4.58 -35.89
C LYS A 152 15.48 -4.27 -35.39
N GLU A 153 14.64 -5.29 -35.24
CA GLU A 153 13.28 -5.12 -34.72
C GLU A 153 13.25 -4.93 -33.20
N ALA A 154 14.15 -5.59 -32.47
CA ALA A 154 14.24 -5.45 -31.01
C ALA A 154 14.64 -4.02 -30.60
N ASP A 155 15.41 -3.29 -31.39
CA ASP A 155 15.85 -1.93 -31.07
C ASP A 155 14.75 -0.87 -31.23
N THR A 156 13.76 -1.09 -32.11
CA THR A 156 12.67 -0.14 -32.39
C THR A 156 11.53 -0.22 -31.37
N LEU A 157 11.35 -1.39 -30.75
CA LEU A 157 10.20 -1.69 -29.90
C LEU A 157 10.43 -1.26 -28.44
N LYS A 158 9.37 -0.76 -27.80
CA LYS A 158 9.38 -0.39 -26.37
C LYS A 158 9.08 -1.59 -25.48
N ILE A 159 9.66 -1.61 -24.28
CA ILE A 159 9.34 -2.60 -23.24
C ILE A 159 7.85 -2.50 -22.90
N TYR A 160 7.17 -3.63 -22.84
CA TYR A 160 5.78 -3.74 -22.38
C TYR A 160 5.63 -5.04 -21.59
N GLU A 161 4.47 -5.70 -21.68
CA GLU A 161 4.22 -7.03 -21.12
C GLU A 161 5.35 -8.04 -21.40
N PHE A 162 5.92 -8.00 -22.61
CA PHE A 162 7.18 -8.70 -22.94
C PHE A 162 8.34 -7.72 -23.08
N LEU A 163 9.55 -8.23 -22.82
CA LEU A 163 10.80 -7.47 -22.88
C LEU A 163 11.01 -6.76 -24.23
N PHE A 164 10.58 -7.40 -25.33
CA PHE A 164 10.68 -6.89 -26.70
C PHE A 164 9.33 -6.52 -27.32
N ASN A 165 8.30 -6.29 -26.50
CA ASN A 165 6.93 -5.97 -26.93
C ASN A 165 6.12 -7.18 -27.46
N THR A 166 4.79 -7.13 -27.30
CA THR A 166 3.86 -8.14 -27.82
C THR A 166 3.84 -8.19 -29.35
N LYS A 167 4.16 -7.07 -30.00
CA LYS A 167 4.17 -6.94 -31.47
C LYS A 167 5.42 -7.49 -32.14
N PHE A 168 6.41 -7.97 -31.36
CA PHE A 168 7.68 -8.46 -31.92
C PHE A 168 7.48 -9.53 -33.00
N ALA A 169 6.64 -10.54 -32.73
CA ALA A 169 6.40 -11.63 -33.68
C ALA A 169 5.69 -11.15 -34.96
N GLU A 170 4.76 -10.20 -34.84
CA GLU A 170 4.07 -9.61 -35.98
C GLU A 170 5.05 -8.79 -36.84
N ALA A 171 5.86 -7.96 -36.20
CA ALA A 171 6.84 -7.13 -36.89
C ALA A 171 7.90 -7.96 -37.63
N MET A 172 8.37 -9.06 -37.04
CA MET A 172 9.26 -10.02 -37.71
C MET A 172 8.60 -10.64 -38.95
N ARG A 173 7.33 -11.07 -38.86
CA ARG A 173 6.60 -11.63 -40.03
C ARG A 173 6.45 -10.61 -41.15
N ASN A 174 6.15 -9.36 -40.79
CA ASN A 174 6.03 -8.26 -41.74
C ASN A 174 7.37 -7.99 -42.44
N GLU A 175 8.49 -7.96 -41.71
CA GLU A 175 9.81 -7.80 -42.31
C GLU A 175 10.14 -8.95 -43.28
N HIS A 176 9.86 -10.20 -42.90
CA HIS A 176 10.05 -11.36 -43.77
C HIS A 176 9.19 -11.30 -45.04
N ALA A 177 7.92 -10.88 -44.92
CA ALA A 177 7.02 -10.72 -46.05
C ALA A 177 7.53 -9.64 -47.04
N ILE A 178 8.02 -8.52 -46.53
CA ILE A 178 8.61 -7.43 -47.33
C ILE A 178 9.88 -7.91 -48.05
N LYS A 179 10.77 -8.63 -47.35
CA LYS A 179 11.98 -9.21 -47.95
C LYS A 179 11.64 -10.17 -49.09
N LYS A 180 10.68 -11.07 -48.88
CA LYS A 180 10.23 -12.03 -49.91
C LYS A 180 9.69 -11.31 -51.14
N ALA A 181 8.75 -10.37 -50.96
CA ALA A 181 8.21 -9.59 -52.06
C ALA A 181 9.29 -8.82 -52.83
N SER A 182 10.29 -8.27 -52.13
CA SER A 182 11.39 -7.52 -52.76
C SER A 182 12.31 -8.39 -53.63
N VAL A 183 12.42 -9.68 -53.34
CA VAL A 183 13.19 -10.64 -54.15
C VAL A 183 12.40 -11.05 -55.38
N ASP A 184 11.07 -11.17 -55.28
CA ASP A 184 10.19 -11.56 -56.39
C ASP A 184 10.05 -10.46 -57.47
N PHE A 185 10.44 -9.21 -57.19
CA PHE A 185 10.43 -8.08 -58.14
C PHE A 185 11.80 -7.82 -58.83
N LYS A 186 12.80 -8.67 -58.62
CA LYS A 186 14.15 -8.57 -59.21
C LYS A 186 14.38 -9.62 -60.28
#